data_AF-A0A929BQH4-F1
#
_entry.id   AF-A0A929BQH4-F1
#
_cell.length_a   1.000
_cell.length_b   1.000
_cell.length_c   1.000
_cell.angle_alpha   90.00
_cell.angle_beta   90.00
_cell.angle_gamma   90.00
#
_symmetry.space_group_name_H-M   'P 1'
#
loop_
_entity.id
_entity.type
_entity.pdbx_description
1 polymer ?
#
loop_
_entity_poly.entity_id
_entity_poly.type
_entity_poly.pdbx_seq_one_letter_code
_entity_poly.pdbx_strand_id
1 'polypeptide(L)'
;MLNFLDIYERALKGPIMSEQDFDMKVFIPTLRRVVKEYEIRYDKENPVPSDDDAADRLFDAALDFMSQVGVYCQDTNRIIQFTSDEILEVVKEAPGRCVAGEGKDAGVFGMRKPDDRKVPWLHVGSGIVATSEE
;
A
#
# COMPACT_ATOMS: atom_id res chain seq x y z
N MET A 1 16.12 8.62 -3.64
CA MET A 1 15.98 7.25 -3.10
C MET A 1 15.95 7.26 -1.59
N LEU A 2 14.73 7.12 -1.06
CA LEU A 2 14.46 6.96 0.36
C LEU A 2 14.89 5.56 0.80
N ASN A 3 15.72 5.45 1.84
CA ASN A 3 16.21 4.16 2.33
C ASN A 3 15.71 3.84 3.76
N PHE A 4 16.02 2.64 4.24
CA PHE A 4 15.56 2.16 5.54
C PHE A 4 15.98 3.07 6.72
N LEU A 5 17.20 3.61 6.70
CA LEU A 5 17.70 4.47 7.78
C LEU A 5 16.98 5.82 7.79
N ASP A 6 16.61 6.35 6.62
CA ASP A 6 15.81 7.59 6.52
C ASP A 6 14.43 7.38 7.16
N ILE A 7 13.79 6.23 6.89
CA ILE A 7 12.50 5.86 7.50
C ILE A 7 12.66 5.73 9.01
N TYR A 8 13.71 5.04 9.47
CA TYR A 8 13.99 4.86 10.89
C TYR A 8 14.20 6.21 11.60
N GLU A 9 14.95 7.14 10.99
CA GLU A 9 15.14 8.47 11.54
C GLU A 9 13.82 9.25 11.63
N ARG A 10 12.96 9.18 10.59
CA ARG A 10 11.63 9.79 10.61
C ARG A 10 10.73 9.17 11.68
N ALA A 11 10.81 7.86 11.93
CA ALA A 11 10.08 7.21 13.01
C ALA A 11 10.50 7.76 14.39
N LEU A 12 11.77 8.12 14.58
CA LEU A 12 12.26 8.66 15.86
C LEU A 12 12.02 10.17 16.02
N LYS A 13 12.00 10.93 14.92
CA LYS A 13 12.00 12.40 14.93
C LYS A 13 10.74 13.06 14.37
N GLY A 14 9.86 12.29 13.73
CA GLY A 14 8.61 12.77 13.13
C GLY A 14 7.65 13.39 14.15
N PRO A 15 6.59 14.11 13.72
CA PRO A 15 5.66 14.77 14.63
C PRO A 15 5.03 13.78 15.62
N ILE A 16 5.04 14.13 16.91
CA ILE A 16 4.40 13.30 17.95
C ILE A 16 2.88 13.52 17.92
N MET A 17 2.11 12.44 17.98
CA MET A 17 0.65 12.47 18.00
C MET A 17 0.15 11.20 18.69
N SER A 18 -0.99 11.26 19.39
CA SER A 18 -1.63 10.02 19.87
C SER A 18 -2.33 9.31 18.71
N GLU A 19 -2.47 7.99 18.81
CA GLU A 19 -3.17 7.18 17.81
C GLU A 19 -4.61 7.70 17.56
N GLN A 20 -5.34 7.99 18.64
CA GLN A 20 -6.69 8.56 18.54
C GLN A 20 -6.72 9.89 17.78
N ASP A 21 -5.74 10.77 18.02
CA ASP A 21 -5.68 12.05 17.32
C ASP A 21 -5.28 11.85 15.86
N PHE A 22 -4.37 10.93 15.56
CA PHE A 22 -4.00 10.58 14.19
C PHE A 22 -5.22 10.10 13.41
N ASP A 23 -5.99 9.16 13.98
CA ASP A 23 -7.19 8.62 13.34
C ASP A 23 -8.25 9.70 13.10
N MET A 24 -8.59 10.44 14.17
CA MET A 24 -9.73 11.34 14.16
C MET A 24 -9.45 12.68 13.47
N LYS A 25 -8.21 13.16 13.50
CA LYS A 25 -7.83 14.49 12.99
C LYS A 25 -7.08 14.44 11.66
N VAL A 26 -6.40 13.34 11.34
CA VAL A 26 -5.57 13.23 10.13
C VAL A 26 -6.15 12.19 9.17
N PHE A 27 -6.23 10.93 9.59
CA PHE A 27 -6.58 9.81 8.72
C PHE A 27 -8.02 9.90 8.19
N ILE A 28 -9.02 9.92 9.09
CA ILE A 28 -10.44 9.88 8.71
C ILE A 28 -10.86 11.12 7.90
N PRO A 29 -10.50 12.37 8.29
CA PRO A 29 -10.86 13.55 7.52
C PRO A 29 -10.25 13.55 6.12
N THR A 30 -8.98 13.18 5.99
CA THR A 30 -8.30 13.14 4.70
C THR A 30 -8.88 12.05 3.80
N LEU A 31 -9.19 10.87 4.35
CA LEU A 31 -9.83 9.78 3.61
C LEU A 31 -11.19 10.23 3.05
N ARG A 32 -12.03 10.84 3.88
CA ARG A 32 -13.34 11.35 3.44
C ARG A 32 -13.21 12.43 2.37
N ARG A 33 -12.21 13.30 2.48
CA ARG A 33 -11.92 14.33 1.48
C ARG A 33 -11.55 13.70 0.13
N VAL A 34 -10.52 12.84 0.09
CA VAL A 34 -10.06 12.24 -1.18
C VAL A 34 -11.13 11.35 -1.82
N VAL A 35 -11.88 10.57 -1.04
CA VAL A 35 -12.97 9.74 -1.58
C VAL A 35 -14.02 10.61 -2.28
N LYS A 36 -14.33 11.77 -1.69
CA LYS A 36 -15.29 12.71 -2.27
C LYS A 36 -14.73 13.46 -3.49
N GLU A 37 -13.51 14.00 -3.39
CA GLU A 37 -12.90 14.83 -4.43
C GLU A 37 -12.56 14.05 -5.70
N TYR A 38 -12.10 12.81 -5.55
CA TYR A 38 -11.77 11.93 -6.68
C TYR A 38 -12.95 11.03 -7.11
N GLU A 39 -14.13 11.23 -6.51
CA GLU A 39 -15.36 10.49 -6.80
C GLU A 39 -15.21 8.97 -6.75
N ILE A 40 -14.50 8.47 -5.73
CA ILE A 40 -14.29 7.03 -5.55
C ILE A 40 -15.58 6.37 -5.10
N ARG A 41 -16.09 5.44 -5.91
CA ARG A 41 -17.37 4.73 -5.68
C ARG A 41 -17.17 3.24 -5.83
N TYR A 42 -17.73 2.48 -4.88
CA TYR A 42 -17.80 1.04 -4.97
C TYR A 42 -19.13 0.61 -5.59
N ASP A 43 -19.07 -0.21 -6.64
CA ASP A 43 -20.22 -0.86 -7.25
C ASP A 43 -20.20 -2.36 -6.92
N LYS A 44 -21.18 -2.80 -6.13
CA LYS A 44 -21.33 -4.20 -5.73
C LYS A 44 -21.71 -5.12 -6.90
N GLU A 45 -22.37 -4.60 -7.93
CA GLU A 45 -22.77 -5.38 -9.11
C GLU A 45 -21.60 -5.50 -10.11
N ASN A 46 -20.59 -4.63 -9.97
CA ASN A 46 -19.37 -4.62 -10.77
C ASN A 46 -18.11 -4.42 -9.89
N PRO A 47 -17.72 -5.41 -9.08
CA PRO A 47 -16.64 -5.27 -8.11
C PRO A 47 -15.24 -5.17 -8.73
N VAL A 48 -15.09 -5.52 -10.01
CA VAL A 48 -13.84 -5.39 -10.78
C VAL A 48 -14.15 -4.59 -12.06
N PRO A 49 -14.28 -3.26 -11.94
CA PRO A 49 -14.67 -2.43 -13.07
C PRO A 49 -13.57 -2.35 -14.14
N SER A 50 -13.97 -2.41 -15.40
CA SER A 50 -13.12 -2.10 -16.57
C SER A 50 -13.23 -0.62 -16.92
N ASP A 51 -12.88 0.24 -15.96
CA ASP A 51 -12.92 1.71 -16.08
C ASP A 51 -11.53 2.27 -15.75
N ASP A 52 -10.76 2.57 -16.80
CA ASP A 52 -9.39 3.08 -16.68
C ASP A 52 -9.36 4.46 -16.00
N ASP A 53 -10.33 5.34 -16.28
CA ASP A 53 -10.41 6.66 -15.64
C ASP A 53 -10.67 6.52 -14.13
N ALA A 54 -11.48 5.54 -13.71
CA ALA A 54 -11.68 5.23 -12.30
C ALA A 54 -10.41 4.68 -11.63
N ALA A 55 -9.61 3.88 -12.35
CA ALA A 55 -8.34 3.37 -11.86
C ALA A 55 -7.32 4.50 -11.67
N ASP A 56 -7.22 5.44 -12.62
CA ASP A 56 -6.35 6.61 -12.54
C ASP A 56 -6.76 7.53 -11.37
N ARG A 57 -8.06 7.83 -11.24
CA ARG A 57 -8.56 8.61 -10.10
C ARG A 57 -8.25 7.96 -8.75
N LEU A 58 -8.34 6.62 -8.67
CA LEU A 58 -8.02 5.89 -7.45
C LEU A 58 -6.53 5.99 -7.12
N PHE A 59 -5.65 5.87 -8.12
CA PHE A 59 -4.21 6.04 -7.94
C PHE A 59 -3.86 7.45 -7.46
N ASP A 60 -4.41 8.48 -8.09
CA ASP A 60 -4.17 9.88 -7.72
C ASP A 60 -4.71 10.17 -6.31
N ALA A 61 -5.90 9.65 -5.97
CA ALA A 61 -6.47 9.77 -4.63
C ALA A 61 -5.57 9.12 -3.57
N ALA A 62 -4.98 7.96 -3.87
CA ALA A 62 -4.09 7.25 -2.95
C ALA A 62 -2.76 8.00 -2.77
N LEU A 63 -2.20 8.58 -3.84
CA LEU A 63 -1.00 9.41 -3.77
C LEU A 63 -1.24 10.66 -2.94
N ASP A 64 -2.35 11.37 -3.18
CA ASP A 64 -2.74 12.56 -2.41
C ASP A 64 -2.93 12.19 -0.93
N PHE A 65 -3.69 11.13 -0.65
CA PHE A 65 -3.92 10.63 0.69
C PHE A 65 -2.63 10.31 1.43
N MET A 66 -1.76 9.50 0.84
CA MET A 66 -0.51 9.07 1.47
C MET A 66 0.44 10.25 1.71
N SER A 67 0.50 11.20 0.78
CA SER A 67 1.34 12.40 0.91
C SER A 67 0.89 13.34 2.02
N GLN A 68 -0.38 13.29 2.42
CA GLN A 68 -0.93 14.11 3.51
C GLN A 68 -0.96 13.36 4.84
N VAL A 69 -1.23 12.05 4.83
CA VAL A 69 -1.41 11.25 6.05
C VAL A 69 -0.10 10.65 6.56
N GLY A 70 0.76 10.17 5.68
CA GLY A 70 1.96 9.43 6.06
C GLY A 70 1.63 8.09 6.75
N VAL A 71 2.54 7.63 7.62
CA VAL A 71 2.40 6.38 8.39
C VAL A 71 2.58 6.65 9.87
N TYR A 72 1.66 6.14 10.69
CA TYR A 72 1.79 6.21 12.14
C TYR A 72 2.67 5.09 12.70
N CYS A 73 3.70 5.44 13.46
CA CYS A 73 4.55 4.50 14.18
C CYS A 73 4.08 4.40 15.63
N GLN A 74 3.39 3.30 15.97
CA GLN A 74 2.82 3.07 17.30
C GLN A 74 3.89 3.03 18.41
N ASP A 75 5.07 2.45 18.15
CA ASP A 75 6.14 2.33 19.14
C ASP A 75 6.68 3.70 19.61
N THR A 76 6.66 4.69 18.72
CA THR A 76 7.20 6.03 18.98
C THR A 76 6.12 7.10 19.12
N ASN A 77 4.87 6.76 18.84
CA ASN A 77 3.72 7.67 18.71
C ASN A 77 4.02 8.85 17.78
N ARG A 78 4.62 8.57 16.61
CA ARG A 78 5.04 9.60 15.64
C ARG A 78 4.55 9.30 14.23
N ILE A 79 4.41 10.37 13.45
CA ILE A 79 4.02 10.30 12.04
C ILE A 79 5.28 10.32 11.16
N ILE A 80 5.38 9.35 10.27
CA ILE A 80 6.37 9.27 9.19
C ILE A 80 5.74 9.88 7.95
N GLN A 81 6.15 11.10 7.60
CA GLN A 81 5.64 11.81 6.42
C GLN A 81 6.45 11.49 5.16
N PHE A 82 5.78 11.48 4.01
CA PHE A 82 6.38 11.34 2.69
C PHE A 82 5.86 12.42 1.74
N THR A 83 6.69 12.84 0.78
CA THR A 83 6.23 13.69 -0.33
C THR A 83 5.69 12.84 -1.48
N SER A 84 4.86 13.42 -2.35
CA SER A 84 4.39 12.73 -3.55
C SER A 84 5.53 12.25 -4.44
N ASP A 85 6.60 13.04 -4.56
CA ASP A 85 7.79 12.68 -5.35
C ASP A 85 8.52 11.47 -4.76
N GLU A 86 8.67 11.40 -3.43
CA GLU A 86 9.29 10.25 -2.75
C GLU A 86 8.46 8.97 -2.99
N ILE A 87 7.14 9.08 -2.92
CA ILE A 87 6.22 7.95 -3.15
C ILE A 87 6.36 7.47 -4.60
N LEU A 88 6.31 8.38 -5.58
CA LEU A 88 6.41 8.04 -7.00
C LEU A 88 7.79 7.47 -7.38
N GLU A 89 8.87 7.98 -6.78
CA GLU A 89 10.23 7.46 -6.97
C GLU A 89 10.30 5.99 -6.55
N VAL A 90 9.79 5.66 -5.35
CA VAL A 90 9.81 4.28 -4.83
C VAL A 90 8.90 3.34 -5.65
N VAL A 91 7.72 3.80 -6.07
CA VAL A 91 6.83 3.00 -6.92
C VAL A 91 7.50 2.64 -8.25
N LYS A 92 8.23 3.58 -8.86
CA LYS A 92 8.97 3.35 -10.10
C LYS A 92 10.11 2.34 -9.94
N GLU A 93 10.72 2.28 -8.77
CA GLU A 93 11.83 1.37 -8.44
C GLU A 93 11.38 -0.02 -7.99
N ALA A 94 10.07 -0.25 -7.81
CA ALA A 94 9.54 -1.52 -7.37
C ALA A 94 10.00 -2.66 -8.30
N PRO A 95 10.54 -3.78 -7.76
CA PRO A 95 11.27 -4.78 -8.55
C PRO A 95 10.42 -5.54 -9.60
N GLY A 96 9.09 -5.44 -9.54
CA GLY A 96 8.14 -6.02 -10.50
C GLY A 96 8.06 -7.56 -10.51
N ARG A 97 9.02 -8.24 -9.88
CA ARG A 97 9.10 -9.70 -9.72
C ARG A 97 9.84 -10.08 -8.44
N CYS A 98 9.47 -11.22 -7.90
CA CYS A 98 10.14 -11.92 -6.82
C CYS A 98 10.42 -13.36 -7.28
N VAL A 99 11.62 -13.88 -6.98
CA VAL A 99 11.94 -15.30 -7.20
C VAL A 99 11.71 -16.02 -5.89
N ALA A 100 10.87 -17.06 -5.91
CA ALA A 100 10.55 -17.88 -4.76
C ALA A 100 10.98 -19.32 -5.00
N GLY A 101 11.39 -20.02 -3.94
CA GLY A 101 11.87 -21.40 -4.02
C GLY A 101 13.31 -21.53 -4.52
N GLU A 102 13.75 -22.76 -4.73
CA GLU A 102 15.12 -23.10 -5.14
C GLU A 102 15.15 -24.28 -6.11
N GLY A 103 16.26 -24.45 -6.82
CA GLY A 103 16.46 -25.59 -7.73
C GLY A 103 15.37 -25.71 -8.80
N LYS A 104 14.75 -26.90 -8.88
CA LYS A 104 13.68 -27.19 -9.84
C LYS A 104 12.34 -26.59 -9.44
N ASP A 105 12.19 -26.18 -8.18
CA ASP A 105 10.97 -25.63 -7.61
C ASP A 105 11.00 -24.09 -7.59
N ALA A 106 12.10 -23.48 -8.02
CA ALA A 106 12.22 -22.04 -8.16
C ALA A 106 11.24 -21.50 -9.21
N GLY A 107 10.54 -20.43 -8.87
CA GLY A 107 9.55 -19.80 -9.73
C GLY A 107 9.53 -18.28 -9.59
N VAL A 108 8.97 -17.62 -10.60
CA VAL A 108 8.85 -16.15 -10.64
C VAL A 108 7.45 -15.73 -10.25
N PHE A 109 7.32 -15.17 -9.05
CA PHE A 109 6.15 -14.43 -8.65
C PHE A 109 6.23 -13.01 -9.24
N GLY A 110 5.46 -12.74 -10.29
CA GLY A 110 5.53 -11.46 -11.02
C GLY A 110 4.15 -10.89 -11.29
N MET A 111 4.15 -9.61 -11.66
CA MET A 111 2.95 -8.86 -12.02
C MET A 111 2.17 -9.52 -13.18
N ARG A 112 0.85 -9.34 -13.16
CA ARG A 112 -0.06 -9.61 -14.28
C ARG A 112 -0.76 -8.31 -14.65
N LYS A 113 -1.02 -8.12 -15.95
CA LYS A 113 -1.86 -7.01 -16.43
C LYS A 113 -3.34 -7.41 -16.42
N PRO A 114 -4.27 -6.44 -16.49
CA PRO A 114 -5.65 -6.73 -16.86
C PRO A 114 -5.69 -7.63 -18.12
N ASP A 115 -6.60 -8.59 -18.13
CA ASP A 115 -6.80 -9.59 -19.21
C ASP A 115 -5.61 -10.51 -19.54
N ASP A 116 -4.55 -10.51 -18.73
CA ASP A 116 -3.42 -11.41 -18.92
C ASP A 116 -3.84 -12.88 -18.72
N ARG A 117 -3.60 -13.72 -19.74
CA ARG A 117 -3.90 -15.16 -19.73
C ARG A 117 -2.99 -15.97 -18.81
N LYS A 118 -1.90 -15.38 -18.30
CA LYS A 118 -1.00 -16.02 -17.33
C LYS A 118 -1.80 -16.45 -16.10
N VAL A 119 -1.67 -17.71 -15.68
CA VAL A 119 -2.23 -18.20 -14.42
C VAL A 119 -1.55 -17.47 -13.25
N PRO A 120 -2.29 -16.98 -12.24
CA PRO A 120 -1.68 -16.35 -11.08
C PRO A 120 -0.75 -17.32 -10.35
N TRP A 121 0.28 -16.79 -9.67
CA TRP A 121 1.09 -17.60 -8.76
C TRP A 121 0.18 -18.12 -7.63
N LEU A 122 0.01 -19.45 -7.57
CA LEU A 122 -0.84 -20.09 -6.57
C LEU A 122 -0.02 -20.36 -5.31
N HIS A 123 -0.01 -19.39 -4.40
CA HIS A 123 0.58 -19.57 -3.08
C HIS A 123 -0.48 -20.16 -2.13
N VAL A 124 -0.25 -21.38 -1.64
CA VAL A 124 -1.11 -22.05 -0.65
C VAL A 124 -0.35 -22.14 0.68
N GLY A 125 -0.97 -21.70 1.78
CA GLY A 125 -0.38 -21.79 3.13
C GLY A 125 0.02 -20.46 3.79
N SER A 126 -0.39 -19.31 3.26
CA SER A 126 -0.01 -17.99 3.80
C SER A 126 -0.87 -17.48 4.97
N GLY A 127 -1.82 -18.27 5.47
CA GLY A 127 -2.49 -17.98 6.73
C GLY A 127 -1.57 -18.34 7.89
N ILE A 128 -1.63 -17.60 9.01
CA ILE A 128 -1.05 -18.08 10.27
C ILE A 128 -1.86 -19.32 10.66
N VAL A 129 -1.42 -20.48 10.21
CA VAL A 129 -2.04 -21.75 10.59
C VAL A 129 -1.43 -22.12 11.94
N ALA A 130 -2.19 -21.94 13.01
CA ALA A 130 -1.89 -22.62 14.25
C ALA A 130 -2.30 -24.09 14.08
N THR A 131 -1.38 -24.92 13.60
CA THR A 131 -1.55 -26.37 13.65
C THR A 131 -1.14 -26.84 15.03
N SER A 132 -1.87 -27.80 15.61
CA SER A 132 -1.29 -28.68 16.62
C SER A 132 -0.06 -29.38 16.02
N GLU A 133 0.86 -29.84 16.87
CA GLU A 133 1.92 -30.76 16.43
C GLU A 133 1.36 -32.11 15.95
N GLU A 134 0.12 -32.45 16.32
CA GLU A 134 -0.67 -33.58 15.81
C GLU A 134 -1.32 -33.26 14.46
#